data_AF-A0A6J1W907-F1
#
_entry.id   AF-A0A6J1W907-F1
#
_cell.length_a   1.000
_cell.length_b   1.000
_cell.length_c   1.000
_cell.angle_alpha   90.00
_cell.angle_beta   90.00
_cell.angle_gamma   90.00
#
_symmetry.space_group_name_H-M   'P 1'
#
loop_
_entity.id
_entity.type
_entity.pdbx_description
1 polymer ?
#
loop_
_entity_poly.entity_id
_entity_poly.type
_entity_poly.pdbx_seq_one_letter_code
_entity_poly.pdbx_strand_id
1 'polypeptide(L)'
;FQTSGDVPNLNWDIHFWLGTKTSQDEAGTAAILTVNLDDNQFQGAAVQHRETQGYESKQFLSYFEPAIRYLDGGHASGFSHVTINAGAEKRLFQIKGKRNVRVRQVSKILASLIRG
;
A
#
# COMPACT_ATOMS: atom_id res chain seq x y z
N PHE A 1 -46.85 6.14 -7.29
CA PHE A 1 -45.96 5.01 -7.60
C PHE A 1 -44.54 5.43 -7.24
N GLN A 2 -43.99 4.91 -6.14
CA GLN A 2 -42.64 5.22 -5.67
C GLN A 2 -41.79 3.99 -5.99
N THR A 3 -40.97 4.08 -7.02
CA THR A 3 -39.98 3.04 -7.33
C THR A 3 -38.85 3.20 -6.34
N SER A 4 -38.99 2.55 -5.18
CA SER A 4 -37.86 2.25 -4.30
C SER A 4 -37.00 1.23 -5.04
N GLY A 5 -36.23 1.70 -6.02
CA GLY A 5 -35.13 0.91 -6.56
C GLY A 5 -34.11 0.81 -5.44
N ASP A 6 -33.77 -0.42 -5.06
CA ASP A 6 -32.64 -0.71 -4.17
C ASP A 6 -31.38 -0.13 -4.81
N VAL A 7 -31.07 1.13 -4.47
CA VAL A 7 -29.73 1.69 -4.68
C VAL A 7 -28.83 0.88 -3.75
N PRO A 8 -27.88 0.09 -4.29
CA PRO A 8 -26.96 -0.64 -3.42
C PRO A 8 -26.25 0.38 -2.54
N ASN A 9 -26.41 0.24 -1.23
CA ASN A 9 -25.62 1.01 -0.27
C ASN A 9 -24.16 0.66 -0.51
N LEU A 10 -23.43 1.60 -1.11
CA LEU A 10 -22.00 1.47 -1.32
C LEU A 10 -21.29 1.68 0.01
N ASN A 11 -20.53 0.67 0.44
CA ASN A 11 -19.60 0.80 1.56
C ASN A 11 -18.24 1.23 1.00
N TRP A 12 -17.60 2.16 1.71
CA TRP A 12 -16.31 2.73 1.32
C TRP A 12 -15.26 2.40 2.37
N ASP A 13 -14.10 1.92 1.94
CA ASP A 13 -12.95 1.66 2.78
C ASP A 13 -11.76 2.49 2.27
N ILE A 14 -11.25 3.39 3.11
CA ILE A 14 -10.07 4.20 2.78
C ILE A 14 -8.88 3.63 3.54
N HIS A 15 -7.87 3.16 2.83
CA HIS A 15 -6.63 2.65 3.42
C HIS A 15 -5.50 3.64 3.19
N PHE A 16 -4.78 4.01 4.25
CA PHE A 16 -3.49 4.67 4.12
C PHE A 16 -2.39 3.73 4.62
N TRP A 17 -1.38 3.54 3.76
CA TRP A 17 -0.30 2.58 4.00
C TRP A 17 1.01 3.30 4.35
N LEU A 18 1.65 2.84 5.42
CA LEU A 18 2.90 3.40 5.93
C LEU A 18 4.04 2.40 5.78
N GLY A 19 5.07 2.80 5.04
CA GLY A 19 6.28 2.03 4.85
C GLY A 19 7.17 2.03 6.08
N THR A 20 8.09 1.07 6.19
CA THR A 20 9.03 1.01 7.34
C THR A 20 9.98 2.20 7.41
N LYS A 21 10.12 2.97 6.32
CA LYS A 21 10.98 4.15 6.21
C LYS A 21 10.19 5.47 6.15
N THR A 22 8.87 5.42 6.31
CA THR A 22 8.01 6.61 6.29
C THR A 22 8.36 7.53 7.46
N SER A 23 8.52 8.82 7.19
CA SER A 23 8.80 9.82 8.23
C SER A 23 7.54 10.20 9.02
N GLN A 24 7.71 10.89 10.14
CA GLN A 24 6.58 11.29 10.99
C GLN A 24 5.64 12.26 10.27
N ASP A 25 6.17 13.20 9.51
CA ASP A 25 5.42 14.18 8.73
C ASP A 25 4.67 13.54 7.55
N GLU A 26 5.28 12.58 6.85
CA GLU A 26 4.61 11.79 5.81
C GLU A 26 3.44 10.98 6.39
N ALA A 27 3.65 10.34 7.55
CA ALA A 27 2.61 9.59 8.23
C ALA A 27 1.46 10.50 8.69
N GLY A 28 1.77 11.67 9.24
CA GLY A 28 0.78 12.68 9.63
C GLY A 28 -0.01 13.19 8.42
N THR A 29 0.69 13.49 7.33
CA THR A 29 0.07 13.93 6.07
C THR A 29 -0.88 12.88 5.52
N ALA A 30 -0.47 11.61 5.48
CA ALA A 30 -1.32 10.51 5.00
C ALA A 30 -2.61 10.36 5.82
N ALA A 31 -2.52 10.50 7.15
CA ALA A 31 -3.67 10.45 8.04
C ALA A 31 -4.62 11.64 7.80
N ILE A 32 -4.10 12.87 7.70
CA ILE A 32 -4.90 14.07 7.45
C ILE A 32 -5.60 13.98 6.08
N LEU A 33 -4.88 13.55 5.04
CA LEU A 33 -5.45 13.38 3.70
C LEU A 33 -6.58 12.35 3.68
N THR A 34 -6.48 11.29 4.49
CA THR A 34 -7.51 10.25 4.61
C THR A 34 -8.79 10.81 5.22
N VAL A 35 -8.68 11.57 6.31
CA VAL A 35 -9.82 12.25 6.95
C VAL A 35 -10.47 13.24 5.99
N ASN A 36 -9.66 14.07 5.33
CA ASN A 36 -10.16 15.05 4.38
C ASN A 36 -10.86 14.38 3.18
N LEU A 37 -10.35 13.24 2.72
CA LEU A 37 -10.98 12.48 1.63
C LEU A 37 -12.36 11.95 2.06
N ASP A 38 -12.45 11.39 3.25
CA ASP A 38 -13.69 10.88 3.83
C ASP A 38 -14.74 11.98 3.98
N ASP A 39 -14.38 13.08 4.63
CA ASP A 39 -15.29 14.21 4.88
C ASP A 39 -15.82 14.81 3.57
N ASN A 40 -14.94 14.99 2.57
CA ASN A 40 -15.31 15.68 1.33
C ASN A 40 -16.02 14.79 0.31
N GLN A 41 -15.69 13.50 0.23
CA GLN A 41 -16.23 12.60 -0.81
C GLN A 41 -17.34 11.68 -0.28
N PHE A 42 -17.23 11.27 0.97
CA PHE A 42 -18.08 10.22 1.55
C PHE A 42 -18.87 10.72 2.77
N GLN A 43 -18.80 12.02 3.09
CA GLN A 43 -19.49 12.64 4.22
C GLN A 43 -19.25 11.91 5.55
N GLY A 44 -18.04 11.37 5.75
CA GLY A 44 -17.68 10.62 6.96
C GLY A 44 -18.22 9.20 7.02
N ALA A 45 -18.76 8.67 5.91
CA ALA A 45 -19.32 7.32 5.86
C ALA A 45 -18.27 6.23 5.59
N ALA A 46 -17.04 6.58 5.22
CA ALA A 46 -16.02 5.59 4.91
C ALA A 46 -15.36 5.02 6.19
N VAL A 47 -14.98 3.74 6.13
CA VAL A 47 -14.14 3.13 7.17
C VAL A 47 -12.69 3.43 6.84
N GLN A 48 -11.99 4.09 7.76
CA GLN A 48 -10.58 4.45 7.59
C GLN A 48 -9.67 3.39 8.21
N HIS A 49 -8.70 2.90 7.44
CA HIS A 49 -7.78 1.83 7.82
C HIS A 49 -6.34 2.31 7.77
N ARG A 50 -5.62 2.14 8.89
CA ARG A 50 -4.18 2.35 8.95
C ARG A 50 -3.45 1.05 8.66
N GLU A 51 -2.78 1.01 7.52
CA GLU A 51 -1.99 -0.14 7.09
C GLU A 51 -0.50 0.12 7.33
N THR A 52 0.22 -0.86 7.88
CA THR A 52 1.67 -0.75 8.07
C THR A 52 2.40 -1.88 7.38
N GLN A 53 3.55 -1.57 6.79
CA GLN A 53 4.33 -2.53 6.02
C GLN A 53 4.60 -3.81 6.83
N GLY A 54 4.14 -4.94 6.30
CA GLY A 54 4.30 -6.27 6.90
C GLY A 54 3.17 -6.67 7.87
N TYR A 55 2.33 -5.74 8.29
CA TYR A 55 1.20 -5.94 9.21
C TYR A 55 -0.13 -5.47 8.60
N GLU A 56 -0.22 -5.45 7.27
CA GLU A 56 -1.43 -5.05 6.57
C GLU A 56 -2.60 -6.00 6.87
N SER A 57 -3.80 -5.43 6.88
CA SER A 57 -5.05 -6.17 7.02
C SER A 57 -5.23 -7.17 5.88
N LYS A 58 -5.99 -8.25 6.16
CA LYS A 58 -6.33 -9.25 5.12
C LYS A 58 -7.12 -8.62 3.97
N GLN A 59 -7.99 -7.67 4.30
CA GLN A 59 -8.78 -6.92 3.33
C GLN A 59 -7.86 -6.14 2.39
N PHE A 60 -6.93 -5.35 2.93
CA PHE A 60 -5.97 -4.61 2.10
C PHE A 60 -5.11 -5.53 1.23
N LEU A 61 -4.63 -6.64 1.78
CA LEU A 61 -3.81 -7.60 1.03
C LEU A 61 -4.59 -8.30 -0.10
N SER A 62 -5.91 -8.47 0.04
CA SER A 62 -6.74 -9.07 -1.00
C SER A 62 -6.85 -8.22 -2.27
N TYR A 63 -6.53 -6.92 -2.19
CA TYR A 63 -6.56 -6.05 -3.37
C TYR A 63 -5.37 -6.25 -4.31
N PHE A 64 -4.29 -6.89 -3.85
CA PHE A 64 -3.03 -7.02 -4.57
C PHE A 64 -2.74 -8.49 -4.90
N GLU A 65 -3.41 -9.03 -5.91
CA GLU A 65 -3.15 -10.38 -6.42
C GLU A 65 -2.05 -10.38 -7.50
N PRO A 66 -1.08 -11.31 -7.47
CA PRO A 66 -0.93 -12.42 -6.51
C PRO A 66 -0.20 -12.05 -5.20
N ALA A 67 0.44 -10.89 -5.14
CA ALA A 67 1.26 -10.48 -4.00
C ALA A 67 1.51 -8.97 -3.96
N ILE A 68 1.64 -8.42 -2.76
CA ILE A 68 2.20 -7.08 -2.56
C ILE A 68 3.72 -7.10 -2.72
N ARG A 69 4.26 -6.05 -3.35
CA ARG A 69 5.71 -5.88 -3.56
C ARG A 69 6.22 -4.63 -2.84
N TYR A 70 7.17 -4.83 -1.93
CA TYR A 70 7.91 -3.76 -1.28
C TYR A 70 9.17 -3.45 -2.08
N LEU A 71 9.25 -2.21 -2.53
CA LEU A 71 10.41 -1.68 -3.22
C LEU A 71 11.26 -0.88 -2.24
N ASP A 72 12.58 -1.01 -2.36
CA ASP A 72 13.49 -0.10 -1.68
C ASP A 72 13.50 1.25 -2.38
N GLY A 73 13.69 2.30 -1.59
CA GLY A 73 13.52 3.68 -2.03
C GLY A 73 12.31 4.29 -1.34
N GLY A 74 11.75 5.32 -1.96
CA GLY A 74 10.75 6.19 -1.36
C GLY A 74 11.09 7.64 -1.66
N HIS A 75 10.23 8.54 -1.21
CA HIS A 75 10.45 9.95 -1.44
C HIS A 75 11.57 10.48 -0.54
N ALA A 76 12.63 11.05 -1.13
CA ALA A 76 13.46 12.05 -0.44
C ALA A 76 13.23 13.46 -1.02
N SER A 77 12.62 13.55 -2.21
CA SER A 77 12.22 14.81 -2.85
C SER A 77 11.18 14.59 -3.96
N GLY A 78 10.34 15.62 -4.14
CA GLY A 78 9.19 15.79 -5.06
C GLY A 78 9.35 15.37 -6.52
N PHE A 79 10.57 15.05 -6.96
CA PHE A 79 11.01 15.34 -8.33
C PHE A 79 11.63 14.17 -9.08
N SER A 80 11.68 12.96 -8.52
CA SER A 80 12.12 11.80 -9.31
C SER A 80 10.93 11.12 -9.98
N HIS A 81 10.77 11.41 -11.27
CA HIS A 81 9.98 10.62 -12.20
C HIS A 81 10.35 9.13 -12.03
N VAL A 82 9.38 8.28 -11.67
CA VAL A 82 9.55 6.82 -11.76
C VAL A 82 9.76 6.52 -13.23
N THR A 83 11.02 6.36 -13.63
CA THR A 83 11.36 5.92 -14.98
C THR A 83 10.92 4.46 -15.08
N ILE A 84 9.71 4.24 -15.58
CA ILE A 84 9.30 2.94 -16.07
C ILE A 84 10.29 2.63 -17.20
N ASN A 85 11.21 1.70 -16.96
CA ASN A 85 12.31 1.31 -17.85
C ASN A 85 13.58 2.20 -17.82
N ALA A 86 14.00 2.74 -16.67
CA ALA A 86 15.44 2.97 -16.50
C ALA A 86 16.13 1.60 -16.66
N GLY A 87 17.02 1.47 -17.65
CA GLY A 87 17.55 0.19 -18.15
C GLY A 87 17.85 -0.86 -17.06
N ALA A 88 17.62 -2.13 -17.37
CA ALA A 88 17.57 -3.28 -16.45
C ALA A 88 18.47 -3.17 -15.22
N GLU A 89 17.97 -2.50 -14.18
CA GLU A 89 18.66 -2.44 -12.90
C GLU A 89 18.61 -3.83 -12.29
N LYS A 90 19.77 -4.44 -12.04
CA LYS A 90 19.82 -5.70 -11.31
C LYS A 90 19.21 -5.48 -9.93
N ARG A 91 18.16 -6.22 -9.60
CA ARG A 91 17.47 -6.23 -8.30
C ARG A 91 17.37 -7.66 -7.79
N LEU A 92 17.49 -7.83 -6.48
CA LEU A 92 17.25 -9.11 -5.81
C LEU A 92 15.98 -8.99 -4.99
N PHE A 93 15.08 -9.97 -5.14
CA PHE A 93 13.83 -10.02 -4.40
C PHE A 93 13.77 -11.30 -3.56
N GLN A 94 13.36 -11.15 -2.31
CA GLN A 94 12.99 -12.25 -1.43
C GLN A 94 11.47 -12.41 -1.46
N ILE A 95 11.01 -13.61 -1.81
CA ILE A 95 9.59 -13.98 -1.83
C ILE A 95 9.32 -14.85 -0.60
N LYS A 96 8.36 -14.46 0.23
CA LYS A 96 7.96 -15.22 1.43
C LYS A 96 6.45 -15.21 1.62
N GLY A 97 5.95 -16.25 2.28
CA GLY A 97 4.53 -16.40 2.63
C GLY A 97 3.82 -17.45 1.77
N LYS A 98 2.76 -18.05 2.35
CA LYS A 98 1.92 -19.06 1.68
C LYS A 98 0.55 -18.50 1.28
N ARG A 99 -0.10 -17.76 2.18
CA ARG A 99 -1.43 -17.16 1.96
C ARG A 99 -1.35 -15.69 1.53
N ASN A 100 -0.51 -14.91 2.20
CA ASN A 100 -0.25 -13.51 1.88
C ASN A 100 1.20 -13.40 1.41
N VAL A 101 1.42 -13.72 0.13
CA VAL A 101 2.77 -13.68 -0.45
C VAL A 101 3.25 -12.24 -0.46
N ARG A 102 4.48 -12.04 0.00
CA ARG A 102 5.15 -10.74 0.03
C ARG A 102 6.45 -10.82 -0.73
N VAL A 103 6.67 -9.85 -1.60
CA VAL A 103 7.90 -9.70 -2.37
C VAL A 103 8.67 -8.51 -1.80
N ARG A 104 9.85 -8.73 -1.25
CA ARG A 104 10.67 -7.66 -0.67
C ARG A 104 11.98 -7.52 -1.42
N GLN A 105 12.33 -6.31 -1.84
CA GLN A 105 13.66 -6.03 -2.38
C GLN A 105 14.73 -6.19 -1.28
N VAL A 106 15.86 -6.80 -1.63
CA VAL A 106 17.00 -7.04 -0.74
C VAL A 106 18.32 -6.68 -1.43
N SER A 107 19.37 -6.51 -0.63
CA SER A 107 20.72 -6.25 -1.11
C SER A 107 21.23 -7.38 -2.01
N LYS A 108 21.99 -7.02 -3.05
CA LYS A 108 22.55 -7.95 -4.04
C LYS A 108 23.79 -8.69 -3.51
N ILE A 109 23.66 -9.38 -2.37
CA ILE A 109 24.75 -10.11 -1.73
C ILE A 109 24.33 -11.54 -1.40
N LEU A 110 25.31 -12.45 -1.35
CA LEU A 110 25.09 -13.86 -1.02
C LEU A 110 24.37 -14.04 0.33
N ALA A 111 24.70 -13.19 1.31
CA ALA A 111 24.07 -13.20 2.63
C ALA A 111 22.56 -12.88 2.62
N SER A 112 22.02 -12.30 1.54
CA SER A 112 20.59 -12.06 1.38
C SER A 112 19.83 -13.29 0.87
N LEU A 113 20.53 -14.36 0.46
CA LEU A 113 19.94 -15.65 0.14
C LEU A 113 19.77 -16.46 1.43
N ILE A 114 18.55 -16.93 1.67
CA ILE A 114 18.21 -17.83 2.77
C ILE A 114 18.35 -19.28 2.31
N ARG A 115 18.86 -20.16 3.18
CA ARG A 115 18.62 -21.60 3.03
C ARG A 115 17.14 -21.83 3.37
N GLY A 116 16.40 -22.36 2.41
CA GLY A 116 14.94 -22.52 2.47
C GLY A 116 14.47 -23.39 3.63
#